data_AF-A0A2N3VCM5-F1
#
_entry.id   AF-A0A2N3VCM5-F1
#
_cell.length_a   1.000
_cell.length_b   1.000
_cell.length_c   1.000
_cell.angle_alpha   90.00
_cell.angle_beta   90.00
_cell.angle_gamma   90.00
#
_symmetry.space_group_name_H-M   'P 1'
#
loop_
_entity.id
_entity.type
_entity.pdbx_description
1 polymer ?
#
loop_
_entity_poly.entity_id
_entity_poly.type
_entity_poly.pdbx_seq_one_letter_code
_entity_poly.pdbx_strand_id
1 'polypeptide(L)' 'MTGRNTEPDPPAREGDRPVVVPLDPERIEHWRGVVADWEPLDRTQLDGIAAILDRVRARKRAATDRDDPHQYPHAA' A
#
# COMPACT_ATOMS: atom_id res chain seq x y z
N MET A 1 36.57 -21.62 -26.93
CA MET A 1 35.79 -20.41 -27.23
C MET A 1 34.32 -20.79 -27.23
N THR A 2 33.62 -20.47 -26.14
CA THR A 2 32.15 -20.51 -25.89
C THR A 2 32.05 -19.95 -24.47
N GLY A 3 31.40 -18.85 -24.13
CA GLY A 3 30.15 -18.28 -24.61
C GLY A 3 29.25 -18.16 -23.38
N ARG A 4 29.05 -16.94 -22.88
CA ARG A 4 27.92 -16.50 -22.04
C ARG A 4 28.03 -14.98 -21.92
N ASN A 5 27.42 -14.28 -22.87
CA ASN A 5 27.02 -12.89 -22.65
C ASN A 5 25.95 -12.95 -21.55
N THR A 6 26.28 -12.46 -20.37
CA THR A 6 25.30 -12.18 -19.32
C THR A 6 24.57 -10.91 -19.77
N GLU A 7 23.40 -11.08 -20.39
CA GLU A 7 22.49 -9.96 -20.62
C GLU A 7 22.15 -9.35 -19.25
N PRO A 8 22.34 -8.04 -19.03
CA PRO A 8 21.98 -7.42 -17.76
C PRO A 8 20.46 -7.47 -17.61
N ASP A 9 19.98 -7.92 -16.44
CA ASP A 9 18.56 -7.87 -16.09
C ASP A 9 17.99 -6.48 -16.39
N PRO A 10 16.82 -6.38 -17.05
CA PRO A 10 16.20 -5.09 -17.30
C PRO A 10 15.94 -4.39 -15.96
N PRO A 11 16.14 -3.06 -15.87
CA PRO A 11 15.91 -2.35 -14.62
C PRO A 11 14.45 -2.55 -14.21
N ALA A 12 14.25 -3.08 -12.99
CA ALA A 12 12.93 -3.24 -12.39
C ALA A 12 12.15 -1.93 -12.55
N ARG A 13 10.94 -2.00 -13.13
CA ARG A 13 10.07 -0.84 -13.34
C ARG A 13 9.96 -0.07 -12.03
N GLU A 14 10.30 1.21 -12.08
CA GLU A 14 10.45 2.09 -10.91
C GLU A 14 9.13 2.26 -10.11
N GLY A 15 8.00 1.81 -10.65
CA GLY A 15 6.69 1.81 -10.01
C GLY A 15 6.40 0.65 -9.05
N ASP A 16 7.28 -0.34 -8.90
CA ASP A 16 7.02 -1.54 -8.08
C ASP A 16 7.70 -1.51 -6.69
N ARG A 17 8.35 -0.39 -6.33
CA ARG A 17 8.98 -0.23 -5.01
C ARG A 17 7.91 0.17 -3.99
N PRO A 18 7.82 -0.53 -2.84
CA PRO A 18 6.90 -0.13 -1.78
C PRO A 18 7.17 1.32 -1.37
N VAL A 19 6.15 2.18 -1.47
CA VAL A 19 6.22 3.54 -0.93
C VAL A 19 6.23 3.40 0.60
N VAL A 20 7.43 3.44 1.18
CA VAL A 20 7.61 3.47 2.62
C VAL A 20 7.31 4.89 3.08
N VAL A 21 6.09 5.11 3.57
CA VAL A 21 5.73 6.39 4.21
C VAL A 21 6.36 6.40 5.59
N PRO A 22 7.32 7.31 5.89
CA PRO A 22 7.90 7.40 7.21
C PRO A 22 6.79 7.75 8.22
N LEU A 23 6.79 7.05 9.35
CA LEU A 23 5.88 7.36 10.44
C LEU A 23 6.39 8.62 11.16
N ASP A 24 5.50 9.59 11.29
CA ASP A 24 5.76 10.84 11.99
C ASP A 24 5.79 10.60 13.52
N PRO A 25 6.95 10.78 14.18
CA PRO A 25 7.08 10.55 15.62
C PRO A 25 6.18 11.44 16.47
N GLU A 26 5.97 12.70 16.08
CA GLU A 26 5.12 13.62 16.83
C GLU A 26 3.65 13.17 16.77
N ARG A 27 3.24 12.67 15.60
CA ARG A 27 1.89 12.12 15.43
C ARG A 27 1.70 10.84 16.23
N ILE A 28 2.73 10.00 16.35
CA ILE A 28 2.68 8.80 17.20
C ILE A 28 2.50 9.21 18.67
N GLU A 29 3.27 10.19 19.15
CA GLU A 29 3.17 10.64 20.54
C GLU A 29 1.80 11.27 20.84
N HIS A 30 1.28 12.07 19.90
CA HIS A 30 -0.05 12.64 19.99
C HIS A 30 -1.11 11.56 20.18
N TRP A 31 -1.13 10.55 19.30
CA TRP A 31 -2.12 9.47 19.40
C TRP A 31 -1.93 8.62 20.66
N ARG A 32 -0.69 8.42 21.12
CA ARG A 32 -0.41 7.73 22.38
C ARG A 32 -1.03 8.47 23.56
N GLY A 33 -0.95 9.80 23.60
CA GLY A 33 -1.61 10.62 24.61
C GLY A 33 -3.14 10.53 24.53
N VAL A 34 -3.71 10.57 23.32
CA VAL A 34 -5.18 10.51 23.13
C VAL A 34 -5.79 9.21 23.67
N VAL A 35 -5.10 8.08 23.48
CA VAL A 35 -5.60 6.75 23.88
C VAL A 35 -5.10 6.29 25.25
N ALA A 36 -4.37 7.14 25.98
CA ALA A 36 -3.69 6.75 27.22
C ALA A 36 -4.65 6.19 28.29
N ASP A 37 -5.85 6.74 28.38
CA ASP A 37 -6.87 6.36 29.37
C ASP A 37 -7.96 5.44 28.80
N TRP A 38 -7.78 4.92 27.57
CA TRP A 38 -8.79 4.09 26.94
C TRP A 38 -8.69 2.65 27.45
N GLU A 39 -9.84 1.98 27.53
CA GLU A 39 -9.87 0.56 27.84
C GLU A 39 -9.09 -0.22 26.77
N PRO A 40 -8.23 -1.19 27.16
CA PRO A 40 -7.49 -2.00 26.20
C PRO A 40 -8.44 -2.75 25.26
N LEU A 41 -8.13 -2.70 23.97
CA LEU A 41 -8.89 -3.46 22.98
C LEU A 41 -8.60 -4.96 23.12
N ASP A 42 -9.65 -5.77 23.08
CA ASP A 42 -9.50 -7.22 23.01
C ASP A 42 -9.03 -7.68 21.61
N ARG A 43 -8.66 -8.95 21.51
CA ARG A 43 -8.14 -9.51 20.27
C ARG A 43 -9.15 -9.44 19.12
N THR A 44 -10.42 -9.68 19.40
CA THR A 44 -11.51 -9.65 18.41
C THR A 44 -11.73 -8.24 17.87
N GLN A 45 -11.65 -7.22 18.74
CA GLN A 45 -11.72 -5.81 18.34
C GLN A 45 -10.55 -5.43 17.44
N LEU A 46 -9.32 -5.85 17.78
CA LEU A 46 -8.14 -5.63 16.95
C LEU A 46 -8.25 -6.29 15.57
N ASP A 47 -8.72 -7.55 15.53
CA ASP A 47 -8.93 -8.26 14.27
C ASP A 47 -10.00 -7.59 13.39
N GLY A 48 -11.06 -7.05 14.02
CA GLY A 48 -12.08 -6.26 13.33
C GLY A 48 -11.52 -4.98 12.70
N ILE A 49 -10.67 -4.24 13.42
CA ILE A 49 -9.99 -3.05 12.89
C ILE A 49 -9.10 -3.42 11.71
N ALA A 50 -8.32 -4.51 11.81
CA ALA A 50 -7.46 -4.98 10.73
C ALA A 50 -8.27 -5.29 9.45
N ALA A 51 -9.40 -5.98 9.58
CA ALA A 51 -10.26 -6.31 8.45
C ALA A 51 -10.83 -5.06 7.76
N ILE A 52 -11.20 -4.03 8.52
CA ILE A 52 -11.66 -2.74 7.97
C ILE A 52 -10.54 -2.06 7.19
N LEU A 53 -9.33 -2.00 7.76
CA LEU A 53 -8.17 -1.39 7.10
C LEU A 53 -7.82 -2.11 5.79
N ASP A 54 -7.89 -3.44 5.77
CA ASP A 54 -7.62 -4.22 4.58
C ASP A 54 -8.69 -4.00 3.49
N ARG A 55 -9.96 -3.86 3.87
CA ARG A 55 -11.03 -3.47 2.93
C ARG A 55 -10.79 -2.09 2.34
N VAL A 56 -10.36 -1.12 3.15
CA VAL A 56 -10.02 0.24 2.67
C VAL A 56 -8.83 0.19 1.71
N ARG A 57 -7.79 -0.58 2.03
CA ARG A 57 -6.63 -0.79 1.14
C ARG A 57 -7.03 -1.44 -0.17
N ALA A 58 -7.87 -2.47 -0.12
CA ALA A 58 -8.38 -3.13 -1.32
C ALA A 58 -9.17 -2.17 -2.20
N ARG A 59 -10.02 -1.32 -1.59
CA ARG A 59 -10.76 -0.27 -2.32
C ARG A 59 -9.82 0.76 -2.97
N LYS A 60 -8.78 1.20 -2.26
CA LYS A 60 -7.78 2.13 -2.83
C LYS A 60 -7.08 1.53 -4.03
N ARG A 61 -6.62 0.27 -3.95
CA ARG A 61 -6.01 -0.44 -5.07
C ARG A 61 -6.95 -0.53 -6.27
N ALA A 62 -8.19 -0.97 -6.05
CA ALA A 62 -9.19 -1.07 -7.12
C ALA A 62 -9.56 0.29 -7.75
N ALA A 63 -9.40 1.40 -7.03
CA ALA A 63 -9.58 2.73 -7.59
C ALA A 63 -8.36 3.16 -8.43
N THR A 64 -7.15 2.92 -7.94
CA THR A 64 -5.91 3.21 -8.68
C THR A 64 -5.77 2.36 -9.94
N ASP A 65 -6.17 1.09 -9.91
CA ASP A 65 -6.16 0.20 -11.08
C ASP A 65 -7.18 0.62 -12.16
N ARG A 66 -8.14 1.49 -11.83
CA ARG A 66 -9.18 1.96 -12.75
C ARG A 66 -8.79 3.22 -13.51
N ASP A 67 -7.71 3.90 -13.08
CA ASP A 67 -7.14 5.09 -13.74
C ASP A 67 -6.14 4.71 -14.85
N ASP A 68 -6.34 3.57 -15.52
CA ASP A 68 -5.60 3.20 -16.73
C ASP A 68 -6.18 3.97 -17.95
N PRO A 69 -5.43 4.85 -18.65
CA PRO A 69 -6.00 5.83 -19.57
C PRO A 69 -6.41 5.30 -20.96
N HIS A 70 -6.59 3.99 -21.14
CA HIS A 70 -6.88 3.42 -22.45
C HIS A 70 -8.22 2.71 -22.52
N GLN A 71 -9.30 3.48 -22.68
CA GLN A 71 -10.46 3.05 -23.44
C GLN A 71 -11.32 4.25 -23.86
N TYR A 72 -10.81 5.05 -24.80
CA TYR A 72 -11.69 5.82 -25.68
C TYR A 72 -12.28 4.84 -26.70
N PRO A 73 -13.61 4.63 -26.74
CA PRO A 73 -14.22 3.92 -27.85
C PRO A 73 -14.06 4.78 -29.10
N HIS A 74 -13.26 4.33 -30.06
CA HIS A 74 -13.35 4.84 -31.43
C HIS A 74 -14.78 4.57 -31.91
N ALA A 75 -15.59 5.63 -32.00
CA ALA A 75 -16.84 5.59 -32.73
C ALA A 75 -16.50 5.31 -34.21
N ALA A 76 -17.07 4.21 -34.73
CA ALA A 76 -16.99 3.78 -36.11
C ALA A 76 -17.89 4.64 -37.03
#